data_AF-A0A2G4E7G4-F1
#
_entry.id   AF-A0A2G4E7G4-F1
#
_cell.length_a   1.000
_cell.length_b   1.000
_cell.length_c   1.000
_cell.angle_alpha   90.00
_cell.angle_beta   90.00
_cell.angle_gamma   90.00
#
_symmetry.space_group_name_H-M   'P 1'
#
loop_
_entity.id
_entity.type
_entity.pdbx_description
1 polymer ?
#
loop_
_entity_poly.entity_id
_entity_poly.type
_entity_poly.pdbx_seq_one_letter_code
_entity_poly.pdbx_strand_id
1 'polypeptide(L)'
;MYTVLLCGSLLLGISQVSAAPVHALTVYGEAPKYAADFQHFDYVDPDAPKGGSMSRASEEIGQFNYLTPYVDQGISVSQIDTWVYAPLAYRSLDEPYTVYGLVAEKMERDPDNLWVRFYLNPKARFDDGTPVTAEDVRYTWQTLITQGSFSYRPLYADVKDAVIEAPGQIRFDFKTGTNRTLALDLASLRILPEHWWKTRDFTKGGGFEPPLGSGPYRVSRVDAGRSVSFERVKDWWGKDLPVSRGLYNFDALTVNFYGDVDVARQLVQAGNFDYNREFSSAGYVVGYTAPSLQDGRLQKTILAKRRPVAGQGFVFNLDKPMFQDRRVREALAMLWDFEWVNGQIMRNFYVREQTYFPKSEMAATELPDAQELSLLEPLRGQVPDEVFDQVWRAPKTDGSGYIRDKQLKALKLLAEAGWHAKNNRLVNADGQPLEFSFLDGQGGFERLVLPYKRVLAQIGITLNFRRVDSAQYMNRLNARDYDM
;
A
#
# COMPACT_ATOMS: atom_id res chain seq x y z
N MET A 1 73.94 2.23 -34.83
CA MET A 1 72.67 2.97 -34.64
C MET A 1 71.92 2.23 -33.54
N TYR A 2 72.09 2.66 -32.29
CA TYR A 2 71.45 2.05 -31.11
C TYR A 2 70.37 3.00 -30.63
N THR A 3 69.11 2.58 -30.69
CA THR A 3 67.95 3.39 -30.31
C THR A 3 67.44 2.94 -28.95
N VAL A 4 67.23 3.93 -28.09
CA VAL A 4 66.89 3.89 -26.66
C VAL A 4 65.48 3.36 -26.42
N LEU A 5 65.32 2.51 -25.40
CA LEU A 5 64.02 2.10 -24.84
C LEU A 5 63.47 3.21 -23.93
N LEU A 6 62.21 3.61 -24.12
CA LEU A 6 61.45 4.45 -23.21
C LEU A 6 60.29 3.63 -22.61
N CYS A 7 60.33 3.40 -21.29
CA CYS A 7 59.21 2.82 -20.54
C CYS A 7 58.16 3.89 -20.27
N GLY A 8 56.95 3.71 -20.79
CA GLY A 8 55.78 4.52 -20.45
C GLY A 8 54.87 3.79 -19.46
N SER A 9 54.81 4.30 -18.23
CA SER A 9 53.89 3.85 -17.18
C SER A 9 52.50 4.41 -17.44
N LEU A 10 51.53 3.58 -17.82
CA LEU A 10 50.11 3.95 -17.84
C LEU A 10 49.54 3.88 -16.43
N LEU A 11 49.32 5.05 -15.82
CA LEU A 11 48.47 5.21 -14.65
C LEU A 11 47.00 5.05 -15.09
N LEU A 12 46.42 3.88 -14.82
CA LEU A 12 44.98 3.67 -14.86
C LEU A 12 44.37 4.44 -13.69
N GLY A 13 43.82 5.62 -13.97
CA GLY A 13 42.99 6.35 -13.03
C GLY A 13 41.72 5.55 -12.76
N ILE A 14 41.62 4.98 -11.56
CA ILE A 14 40.36 4.45 -11.03
C ILE A 14 39.47 5.67 -10.83
N SER A 15 38.48 5.85 -11.71
CA SER A 15 37.39 6.81 -11.47
C SER A 15 36.65 6.33 -10.23
N GLN A 16 36.95 6.93 -9.07
CA GLN A 16 36.06 6.85 -7.93
C GLN A 16 34.74 7.48 -8.40
N VAL A 17 33.70 6.67 -8.57
CA VAL A 17 32.34 7.15 -8.72
C VAL A 17 31.98 7.76 -7.36
N SER A 18 32.30 9.05 -7.20
CA SER A 18 31.82 9.81 -6.05
C SER A 18 30.31 9.84 -6.14
N ALA A 19 29.62 9.40 -5.09
CA ALA A 19 28.23 9.76 -4.91
C ALA A 19 28.14 11.29 -4.99
N ALA A 20 27.29 11.78 -5.89
CA ALA A 20 27.03 13.21 -6.04
C ALA A 20 25.60 13.47 -5.58
N PRO A 21 25.33 14.59 -4.88
CA PRO A 21 23.97 14.96 -4.53
C PRO A 21 23.09 15.14 -5.78
N VAL A 22 21.97 14.42 -5.82
CA VAL A 22 20.98 14.41 -6.92
C VAL A 22 19.62 14.89 -6.44
N HIS A 23 18.77 15.34 -7.36
CA HIS A 23 17.43 15.85 -7.07
C HIS A 23 16.39 14.73 -6.85
N ALA A 24 16.71 13.50 -7.26
CA ALA A 24 15.80 12.36 -7.21
C ALA A 24 16.52 11.05 -6.89
N LEU A 25 15.80 10.09 -6.29
CA LEU A 25 16.26 8.71 -6.11
C LEU A 25 15.29 7.73 -6.77
N THR A 26 15.85 6.75 -7.47
CA THR A 26 15.15 5.58 -8.05
C THR A 26 15.65 4.30 -7.36
N VAL A 27 14.89 3.21 -7.46
CA VAL A 27 15.23 1.95 -6.78
C VAL A 27 16.54 1.36 -7.32
N TYR A 28 16.69 1.26 -8.63
CA TYR A 28 17.84 0.60 -9.27
C TYR A 28 18.91 1.58 -9.77
N GLY A 29 18.75 2.88 -9.51
CA GLY A 29 19.66 3.92 -10.00
C GLY A 29 19.47 4.26 -11.48
N GLU A 30 18.38 3.79 -12.08
CA GLU A 30 17.92 4.22 -13.39
C GLU A 30 17.59 5.72 -13.41
N ALA A 31 17.62 6.33 -14.60
CA ALA A 31 17.28 7.73 -14.74
C ALA A 31 15.82 7.99 -14.31
N PRO A 32 15.57 9.01 -13.47
CA PRO A 32 14.20 9.38 -13.10
C PRO A 32 13.45 9.91 -14.32
N LYS A 33 12.11 9.78 -14.34
CA LYS A 33 11.27 10.34 -15.41
C LYS A 33 11.46 11.85 -15.56
N TYR A 34 11.55 12.58 -14.45
CA TYR A 34 11.69 14.03 -14.45
C TYR A 34 13.15 14.46 -14.26
N ALA A 35 13.67 15.23 -15.21
CA ALA A 35 15.02 15.80 -15.15
C ALA A 35 15.14 16.84 -14.01
N ALA A 36 16.37 17.23 -13.66
CA ALA A 36 16.63 18.13 -12.53
C ALA A 36 16.00 19.53 -12.67
N ASP A 37 15.71 19.96 -13.90
CA ASP A 37 15.13 21.25 -14.26
C ASP A 37 13.63 21.17 -14.62
N PHE A 38 12.97 20.05 -14.33
CA PHE A 38 11.53 19.91 -14.56
C PHE A 38 10.73 20.98 -13.80
N GLN A 39 9.58 21.36 -14.35
CA GLN A 39 8.80 22.50 -13.85
C GLN A 39 7.57 22.08 -13.04
N HIS A 40 7.04 20.89 -13.30
CA HIS A 40 5.92 20.26 -12.62
C HIS A 40 5.83 18.79 -13.06
N PHE A 41 5.06 17.99 -12.32
CA PHE A 41 4.73 16.63 -12.75
C PHE A 41 3.76 16.63 -13.95
N ASP A 42 3.73 15.54 -14.74
CA ASP A 42 2.86 15.44 -15.93
C ASP A 42 1.38 15.24 -15.55
N TYR A 43 1.10 14.77 -14.34
CA TYR A 43 -0.25 14.45 -13.86
C TYR A 43 -0.94 15.63 -13.17
N VAL A 44 -0.41 16.84 -13.29
CA VAL A 44 -1.00 18.06 -12.71
C VAL A 44 -1.32 19.07 -13.81
N ASP A 45 -2.29 19.93 -13.53
CA ASP A 45 -2.47 21.18 -14.26
C ASP A 45 -1.66 22.27 -13.52
N PRO A 46 -0.58 22.81 -14.11
CA PRO A 46 0.24 23.83 -13.46
C PRO A 46 -0.50 25.15 -13.26
N ASP A 47 -1.58 25.38 -14.00
CA ASP A 47 -2.41 26.59 -13.95
C ASP A 47 -3.73 26.34 -13.19
N ALA A 48 -3.82 25.23 -12.46
CA ALA A 48 -4.98 24.90 -11.63
C ALA A 48 -5.35 26.08 -10.71
N PRO A 49 -6.63 26.50 -10.71
CA PRO A 49 -7.06 27.66 -9.93
C PRO A 49 -6.84 27.41 -8.44
N LYS A 50 -6.34 28.43 -7.76
CA LYS A 50 -6.14 28.41 -6.31
C LYS A 50 -7.32 29.07 -5.61
N GLY A 51 -7.95 28.37 -4.67
CA GLY A 51 -9.05 28.89 -3.88
C GLY A 51 -10.20 27.90 -3.69
N GLY A 52 -11.29 28.39 -3.11
CA GLY A 52 -12.48 27.59 -2.86
C GLY A 52 -12.29 26.52 -1.80
N SER A 53 -13.29 25.66 -1.65
CA SER A 53 -13.32 24.60 -0.67
C SER A 53 -13.65 23.26 -1.29
N MET A 54 -13.16 22.18 -0.70
CA MET A 54 -13.64 20.83 -0.98
C MET A 54 -13.94 20.08 0.32
N SER A 55 -15.09 19.44 0.37
CA SER A 55 -15.53 18.55 1.44
C SER A 55 -15.61 17.12 0.90
N ARG A 56 -15.09 16.14 1.65
CA ARG A 56 -15.11 14.73 1.25
C ARG A 56 -15.45 13.80 2.40
N ALA A 57 -15.86 12.59 2.08
CA ALA A 57 -15.82 11.48 3.03
C ALA A 57 -14.37 11.02 3.28
N SER A 58 -14.10 10.63 4.52
CA SER A 58 -12.93 9.87 4.94
C SER A 58 -12.92 8.49 4.25
N GLU A 59 -11.73 7.90 4.11
CA GLU A 59 -11.59 6.54 3.57
C GLU A 59 -11.81 5.48 4.65
N GLU A 60 -11.63 5.88 5.91
CA GLU A 60 -11.85 5.10 7.10
C GLU A 60 -13.35 5.04 7.43
N ILE A 61 -13.85 3.84 7.75
CA ILE A 61 -15.24 3.64 8.17
C ILE A 61 -15.29 3.70 9.70
N GLY A 62 -16.00 4.68 10.25
CA GLY A 62 -16.12 4.89 11.69
C GLY A 62 -15.76 6.31 12.10
N GLN A 63 -15.62 6.50 13.41
CA GLN A 63 -15.24 7.77 14.03
C GLN A 63 -13.76 7.73 14.40
N PHE A 64 -13.01 8.78 14.07
CA PHE A 64 -11.61 8.88 14.48
C PHE A 64 -11.46 9.14 15.99
N ASN A 65 -10.42 8.56 16.59
CA ASN A 65 -10.11 8.62 18.01
C ASN A 65 -8.98 9.60 18.34
N TYR A 66 -8.12 9.87 17.37
CA TYR A 66 -7.04 10.85 17.44
C TYR A 66 -6.64 11.29 16.03
N LEU A 67 -5.79 12.33 15.94
CA LEU A 67 -5.44 12.92 14.66
C LEU A 67 -4.31 12.18 13.95
N THR A 68 -3.20 11.86 14.62
CA THR A 68 -1.99 11.45 13.90
C THR A 68 -1.96 9.95 13.55
N PRO A 69 -1.63 9.56 12.31
CA PRO A 69 -1.75 8.17 11.84
C PRO A 69 -0.49 7.32 12.08
N TYR A 70 0.20 7.54 13.20
CA TYR A 70 1.51 6.90 13.46
C TYR A 70 1.47 5.82 14.54
N VAL A 71 0.30 5.50 15.09
CA VAL A 71 0.09 4.50 16.14
C VAL A 71 -1.04 3.54 15.75
N ASP A 72 -1.06 2.33 16.33
CA ASP A 72 -1.95 1.24 15.90
C ASP A 72 -3.37 1.25 16.55
N GLN A 73 -3.71 2.25 17.36
CA GLN A 73 -4.90 2.19 18.22
C GLN A 73 -6.17 2.75 17.56
N GLY A 74 -7.02 1.99 16.88
CA GLY A 74 -8.28 2.55 16.36
C GLY A 74 -8.12 3.45 15.14
N ILE A 75 -9.02 4.42 14.94
CA ILE A 75 -9.12 5.20 13.68
C ILE A 75 -8.43 6.56 13.83
N SER A 76 -7.57 6.89 12.87
CA SER A 76 -6.83 8.16 12.80
C SER A 76 -7.23 9.00 11.58
N VAL A 77 -6.59 10.16 11.40
CA VAL A 77 -6.85 11.05 10.26
C VAL A 77 -5.67 10.98 9.29
N SER A 78 -5.78 10.14 8.26
CA SER A 78 -4.71 9.91 7.27
C SER A 78 -4.22 11.18 6.56
N GLN A 79 -5.05 12.21 6.48
CA GLN A 79 -4.67 13.50 5.89
C GLN A 79 -3.64 14.28 6.71
N ILE A 80 -3.44 13.96 8.00
CA ILE A 80 -2.36 14.56 8.79
C ILE A 80 -0.99 14.19 8.21
N ASP A 81 -0.78 12.93 7.82
CA ASP A 81 0.47 12.47 7.19
C ASP A 81 0.71 13.13 5.82
N THR A 82 -0.36 13.32 5.04
CA THR A 82 -0.22 13.74 3.64
C THR A 82 -0.34 15.25 3.40
N TRP A 83 -1.01 15.99 4.30
CA TRP A 83 -1.27 17.44 4.13
C TRP A 83 -0.62 18.32 5.19
N VAL A 84 -0.40 17.81 6.41
CA VAL A 84 0.15 18.59 7.53
C VAL A 84 1.65 18.38 7.69
N TYR A 85 2.15 17.16 7.50
CA TYR A 85 3.58 16.89 7.56
C TYR A 85 4.20 16.75 6.18
N ALA A 86 5.25 17.54 5.91
CA ALA A 86 6.00 17.42 4.67
C ALA A 86 7.04 16.27 4.74
N PRO A 87 7.17 15.45 3.68
CA PRO A 87 8.19 14.41 3.61
C PRO A 87 9.57 14.99 3.27
N LEU A 88 10.65 14.25 3.56
CA LEU A 88 12.00 14.59 3.05
C LEU A 88 11.97 14.77 1.53
N ALA A 89 11.37 13.84 0.81
CA ALA A 89 11.22 13.85 -0.62
C ALA A 89 9.79 13.43 -1.01
N TYR A 90 9.29 14.00 -2.09
CA TYR A 90 7.98 13.70 -2.64
C TYR A 90 8.04 12.46 -3.54
N ARG A 91 7.25 11.43 -3.24
CA ARG A 91 7.11 10.25 -4.10
C ARG A 91 6.21 10.56 -5.31
N SER A 92 6.75 10.39 -6.52
CA SER A 92 5.99 10.54 -7.76
C SER A 92 4.87 9.50 -7.87
N LEU A 93 3.74 9.88 -8.46
CA LEU A 93 2.56 9.02 -8.65
C LEU A 93 2.53 8.31 -10.00
N ASP A 94 3.40 8.68 -10.93
CA ASP A 94 3.44 8.13 -12.29
C ASP A 94 4.77 7.44 -12.64
N GLU A 95 5.49 7.01 -11.60
CA GLU A 95 6.67 6.14 -11.66
C GLU A 95 6.53 4.99 -10.65
N PRO A 96 7.18 3.83 -10.86
CA PRO A 96 7.05 2.68 -9.96
C PRO A 96 7.41 3.01 -8.51
N TYR A 97 8.63 3.54 -8.31
CA TYR A 97 9.07 4.09 -7.04
C TYR A 97 10.24 5.07 -7.26
N THR A 98 9.89 6.34 -7.43
CA THR A 98 10.84 7.46 -7.53
C THR A 98 10.45 8.54 -6.54
N VAL A 99 11.43 9.14 -5.87
CA VAL A 99 11.25 10.27 -4.97
C VAL A 99 12.03 11.48 -5.47
N TYR A 100 11.47 12.69 -5.31
CA TYR A 100 12.05 13.97 -5.73
C TYR A 100 12.17 14.91 -4.53
N GLY A 101 13.23 15.72 -4.50
CA GLY A 101 13.52 16.59 -3.36
C GLY A 101 12.35 17.49 -2.95
N LEU A 102 12.12 17.60 -1.63
CA LEU A 102 11.16 18.52 -1.01
C LEU A 102 11.77 19.17 0.23
N VAL A 103 11.58 18.60 1.44
CA VAL A 103 12.24 19.09 2.67
C VAL A 103 13.74 18.86 2.58
N ALA A 104 14.15 17.73 2.00
CA ALA A 104 15.49 17.54 1.45
C ALA A 104 15.49 18.01 -0.01
N GLU A 105 16.22 19.08 -0.33
CA GLU A 105 16.35 19.54 -1.73
C GLU A 105 17.20 18.61 -2.58
N LYS A 106 18.14 17.89 -1.95
CA LYS A 106 19.03 16.93 -2.59
C LYS A 106 19.23 15.70 -1.72
N MET A 107 19.55 14.60 -2.38
CA MET A 107 19.82 13.31 -1.78
C MET A 107 21.11 12.75 -2.37
N GLU A 108 21.88 12.02 -1.59
CA GLU A 108 23.09 11.36 -2.04
C GLU A 108 23.08 9.94 -1.49
N ARG A 109 23.24 8.94 -2.38
CA ARG A 109 23.25 7.52 -2.02
C ARG A 109 24.62 6.94 -2.33
N ASP A 110 25.15 6.20 -1.38
CA ASP A 110 26.36 5.40 -1.54
C ASP A 110 26.25 4.43 -2.73
N PRO A 111 27.30 4.24 -3.55
CA PRO A 111 27.27 3.27 -4.65
C PRO A 111 27.04 1.83 -4.19
N ASP A 112 27.48 1.47 -2.98
CA ASP A 112 27.28 0.14 -2.39
C ASP A 112 25.98 0.05 -1.56
N ASN A 113 25.14 1.09 -1.60
CA ASN A 113 23.91 1.23 -0.81
C ASN A 113 24.15 1.09 0.71
N LEU A 114 25.29 1.51 1.25
CA LEU A 114 25.56 1.41 2.69
C LEU A 114 25.13 2.63 3.49
N TRP A 115 24.83 3.75 2.83
CA TRP A 115 24.29 4.94 3.47
C TRP A 115 23.50 5.80 2.48
N VAL A 116 22.63 6.65 3.04
CA VAL A 116 21.96 7.73 2.31
C VAL A 116 22.09 9.03 3.09
N ARG A 117 22.29 10.14 2.39
CA ARG A 117 22.42 11.48 2.95
C ARG A 117 21.37 12.41 2.37
N PHE A 118 20.81 13.24 3.22
CA PHE A 118 19.80 14.24 2.87
C PHE A 118 20.33 15.64 3.14
N TYR A 119 20.17 16.52 2.15
CA TYR A 119 20.50 17.93 2.23
C TYR A 119 19.22 18.73 2.34
N LEU A 120 18.97 19.31 3.51
CA LEU A 120 17.73 20.01 3.82
C LEU A 120 17.65 21.35 3.10
N ASN A 121 16.45 21.64 2.57
CA ASN A 121 16.15 22.90 1.93
C ASN A 121 16.18 24.02 2.99
N PRO A 122 17.02 25.06 2.83
CA PRO A 122 17.14 26.13 3.82
C PRO A 122 15.87 26.97 3.95
N LYS A 123 14.88 26.82 3.07
CA LYS A 123 13.55 27.44 3.18
C LYS A 123 12.54 26.60 3.96
N ALA A 124 12.81 25.32 4.23
CA ALA A 124 11.85 24.44 4.92
C ALA A 124 11.52 24.94 6.33
N ARG A 125 10.24 25.23 6.60
CA ARG A 125 9.74 25.75 7.89
C ARG A 125 8.50 24.99 8.35
N PHE A 126 8.33 24.90 9.66
CA PHE A 126 7.05 24.57 10.27
C PHE A 126 6.10 25.77 10.24
N ASP A 127 4.81 25.55 10.51
CA ASP A 127 3.77 26.59 10.46
C ASP A 127 3.96 27.72 11.48
N ASP A 128 4.80 27.49 12.51
CA ASP A 128 5.18 28.50 13.51
C ASP A 128 6.42 29.33 13.09
N GLY A 129 6.96 29.07 11.90
CA GLY A 129 8.14 29.74 11.34
C GLY A 129 9.48 29.12 11.74
N THR A 130 9.50 28.08 12.58
CA THR A 130 10.74 27.41 12.99
C THR A 130 11.36 26.66 11.80
N PRO A 131 12.68 26.78 11.55
CA PRO A 131 13.40 25.95 10.58
C PRO A 131 13.26 24.46 10.84
N VAL A 132 13.02 23.68 9.78
CA VAL A 132 13.16 22.22 9.83
C VAL A 132 14.66 21.89 9.83
N THR A 133 15.12 21.09 10.79
CA THR A 133 16.54 20.73 10.93
C THR A 133 16.80 19.22 10.91
N ALA A 134 18.07 18.84 10.84
CA ALA A 134 18.52 17.46 10.91
C ALA A 134 18.11 16.78 12.23
N GLU A 135 18.00 17.55 13.32
CA GLU A 135 17.49 17.09 14.61
C GLU A 135 16.04 16.63 14.50
N ASP A 136 15.16 17.37 13.84
CA ASP A 136 13.76 16.97 13.61
C ASP A 136 13.67 15.65 12.81
N VAL A 137 14.55 15.47 11.82
CA VAL A 137 14.59 14.25 11.00
C VAL A 137 15.01 13.05 11.84
N ARG A 138 16.08 13.18 12.63
CA ARG A 138 16.55 12.13 13.55
C ARG A 138 15.50 11.82 14.60
N TYR A 139 14.91 12.86 15.22
CA TYR A 139 13.84 12.74 16.21
C TYR A 139 12.65 11.98 15.65
N THR A 140 12.21 12.32 14.43
CA THR A 140 11.11 11.66 13.74
C THR A 140 11.38 10.16 13.58
N TRP A 141 12.51 9.80 12.97
CA TRP A 141 12.87 8.39 12.75
C TRP A 141 12.94 7.61 14.07
N GLN A 142 13.62 8.17 15.08
CA GLN A 142 13.73 7.55 16.41
C GLN A 142 12.36 7.37 17.08
N THR A 143 11.49 8.38 17.01
CA THR A 143 10.15 8.33 17.59
C THR A 143 9.30 7.24 16.94
N LEU A 144 9.31 7.13 15.60
CA LEU A 144 8.54 6.10 14.91
C LEU A 144 8.99 4.67 15.26
N ILE A 145 10.29 4.40 15.32
CA ILE A 145 10.78 3.04 15.64
C ILE A 145 10.66 2.69 17.13
N THR A 146 10.55 3.68 18.02
CA THR A 146 10.44 3.43 19.47
C THR A 146 9.00 3.47 19.98
N GLN A 147 8.20 4.40 19.50
CA GLN A 147 6.85 4.72 20.01
C GLN A 147 5.75 4.61 18.95
N GLY A 148 6.09 4.57 17.67
CA GLY A 148 5.11 4.41 16.59
C GLY A 148 4.60 2.98 16.41
N SER A 149 3.73 2.84 15.40
CA SER A 149 3.18 1.58 14.91
C SER A 149 4.24 0.49 14.87
N PHE A 150 3.85 -0.73 15.22
CA PHE A 150 4.75 -1.89 15.17
C PHE A 150 5.35 -2.12 13.78
N SER A 151 4.72 -1.61 12.72
CA SER A 151 5.19 -1.69 11.34
C SER A 151 6.49 -0.91 11.06
N TYR A 152 6.80 0.15 11.82
CA TYR A 152 8.01 0.97 11.56
C TYR A 152 9.31 0.26 11.95
N ARG A 153 9.27 -0.60 12.96
CA ARG A 153 10.44 -1.34 13.43
C ARG A 153 11.03 -2.26 12.35
N PRO A 154 10.24 -3.17 11.72
CA PRO A 154 10.75 -3.97 10.61
C PRO A 154 11.06 -3.12 9.37
N LEU A 155 10.28 -2.07 9.08
CA LEU A 155 10.52 -1.19 7.93
C LEU A 155 11.91 -0.55 7.96
N TYR A 156 12.34 -0.07 9.13
CA TYR A 156 13.63 0.59 9.32
C TYR A 156 14.66 -0.30 10.04
N ALA A 157 14.45 -1.61 10.07
CA ALA A 157 15.31 -2.55 10.80
C ALA A 157 16.77 -2.53 10.31
N ASP A 158 16.98 -2.23 9.03
CA ASP A 158 18.31 -2.18 8.41
C ASP A 158 19.03 -0.85 8.61
N VAL A 159 18.40 0.16 9.22
CA VAL A 159 19.09 1.39 9.64
C VAL A 159 19.99 1.08 10.83
N LYS A 160 21.28 1.39 10.70
CA LYS A 160 22.29 1.25 11.74
C LYS A 160 22.34 2.50 12.62
N ASP A 161 22.40 3.68 12.00
CA ASP A 161 22.54 4.95 12.72
C ASP A 161 22.01 6.13 11.88
N ALA A 162 21.71 7.24 12.56
CA ALA A 162 21.31 8.52 11.97
C ALA A 162 22.25 9.62 12.46
N VAL A 163 23.24 9.95 11.63
CA VAL A 163 24.34 10.88 11.91
C VAL A 163 23.97 12.28 11.43
N ILE A 164 23.89 13.23 12.36
CA ILE A 164 23.76 14.65 12.04
C ILE A 164 25.15 15.17 11.67
N GLU A 165 25.32 15.59 10.43
CA GLU A 165 26.59 16.13 9.92
C GLU A 165 26.61 17.67 10.00
N ALA A 166 25.44 18.30 9.87
CA ALA A 166 25.22 19.73 10.06
C ALA A 166 23.71 19.99 10.33
N PRO A 167 23.29 21.20 10.77
CA PRO A 167 21.88 21.50 11.01
C PRO A 167 20.96 21.24 9.80
N GLY A 168 21.48 21.37 8.57
CA GLY A 168 20.76 21.09 7.33
C GLY A 168 21.19 19.79 6.63
N GLN A 169 21.88 18.88 7.32
CA GLN A 169 22.47 17.69 6.69
C GLN A 169 22.45 16.49 7.65
N ILE A 170 21.84 15.39 7.20
CA ILE A 170 21.75 14.15 7.94
C ILE A 170 22.08 12.95 7.06
N ARG A 171 22.85 12.00 7.59
CA ARG A 171 23.20 10.74 6.95
C ARG A 171 22.64 9.56 7.75
N PHE A 172 21.96 8.65 7.08
CA PHE A 172 21.57 7.37 7.63
C PHE A 172 22.54 6.29 7.14
N ASP A 173 23.17 5.61 8.09
CA ASP A 173 24.03 4.45 7.83
C ASP A 173 23.20 3.18 7.90
N PHE A 174 23.45 2.25 6.98
CA PHE A 174 22.73 0.98 6.90
C PHE A 174 23.58 -0.19 7.39
N LYS A 175 22.91 -1.23 7.87
CA LYS A 175 23.54 -2.49 8.30
C LYS A 175 24.02 -3.31 7.10
N THR A 176 23.28 -3.24 6.00
CA THR A 176 23.53 -3.98 4.76
C THR A 176 23.17 -3.14 3.54
N GLY A 177 23.78 -3.42 2.39
CA GLY A 177 23.44 -2.80 1.10
C GLY A 177 22.37 -3.55 0.30
N THR A 178 21.71 -4.56 0.89
CA THR A 178 20.78 -5.44 0.17
C THR A 178 19.36 -4.87 0.08
N ASN A 179 18.97 -4.03 1.04
CA ASN A 179 17.67 -3.38 1.05
C ASN A 179 17.66 -2.17 0.12
N ARG A 180 17.30 -2.40 -1.15
CA ARG A 180 17.37 -1.39 -2.21
C ARG A 180 16.36 -0.24 -2.06
N THR A 181 15.27 -0.43 -1.30
CA THR A 181 14.24 0.61 -1.14
C THR A 181 14.44 1.49 0.08
N LEU A 182 15.27 1.07 1.06
CA LEU A 182 15.40 1.75 2.35
C LEU A 182 15.72 3.25 2.23
N ALA A 183 16.57 3.63 1.27
CA ALA A 183 16.88 5.03 1.01
C ALA A 183 15.65 5.84 0.58
N LEU A 184 14.78 5.26 -0.27
CA LEU A 184 13.54 5.88 -0.73
C LEU A 184 12.46 5.86 0.36
N ASP A 185 12.43 4.82 1.19
CA ASP A 185 11.53 4.70 2.33
C ASP A 185 11.84 5.80 3.37
N LEU A 186 13.13 6.00 3.69
CA LEU A 186 13.59 7.13 4.50
C LEU A 186 13.30 8.48 3.85
N ALA A 187 13.49 8.60 2.53
CA ALA A 187 13.14 9.82 1.81
C ALA A 187 11.64 10.13 1.87
N SER A 188 10.78 9.14 2.08
CA SER A 188 9.33 9.32 2.21
C SER A 188 8.89 9.67 3.64
N LEU A 189 9.82 9.77 4.60
CA LEU A 189 9.56 10.08 6.00
C LEU A 189 8.96 11.48 6.16
N ARG A 190 7.79 11.56 6.83
CA ARG A 190 7.10 12.82 7.18
C ARG A 190 7.71 13.45 8.42
N ILE A 191 8.27 14.65 8.29
CA ILE A 191 9.08 15.25 9.36
C ILE A 191 8.21 15.87 10.45
N LEU A 192 8.41 15.40 11.67
CA LEU A 192 7.75 15.85 12.89
C LEU A 192 8.58 16.95 13.56
N PRO A 193 7.96 18.04 14.06
CA PRO A 193 8.66 19.07 14.83
C PRO A 193 9.05 18.55 16.21
N GLU A 194 10.35 18.34 16.46
CA GLU A 194 10.86 17.85 17.74
C GLU A 194 10.43 18.78 18.88
N HIS A 195 10.53 20.10 18.66
CA HIS A 195 10.22 21.11 19.68
C HIS A 195 8.76 21.06 20.14
N TRP A 196 7.86 20.55 19.29
CA TRP A 196 6.45 20.37 19.60
C TRP A 196 6.16 18.99 20.20
N TRP A 197 6.68 17.92 19.60
CA TRP A 197 6.34 16.56 20.01
C TRP A 197 7.01 16.12 21.32
N LYS A 198 8.19 16.66 21.66
CA LYS A 198 8.92 16.26 22.88
C LYS A 198 8.17 16.48 24.20
N THR A 199 7.15 17.33 24.21
CA THR A 199 6.31 17.61 25.40
C THR A 199 4.96 16.91 25.37
N ARG A 200 4.71 16.04 24.39
CA ARG A 200 3.40 15.40 24.16
C ARG A 200 3.52 13.87 24.15
N ASP A 201 2.42 13.21 24.48
CA ASP A 201 2.33 11.76 24.48
C ASP A 201 2.09 11.24 23.05
N PHE A 202 3.17 10.85 22.38
CA PHE A 202 3.12 10.29 21.02
C PHE A 202 2.31 9.00 20.96
N THR A 203 2.33 8.19 22.03
CA THR A 203 1.71 6.85 22.05
C THR A 203 0.19 6.87 21.95
N LYS A 204 -0.44 8.03 22.21
CA LYS A 204 -1.87 8.27 22.08
C LYS A 204 -2.26 8.99 20.79
N GLY A 205 -1.35 9.05 19.81
CA GLY A 205 -1.61 9.66 18.51
C GLY A 205 -1.88 11.17 18.55
N GLY A 206 -1.43 11.87 19.60
CA GLY A 206 -1.65 13.31 19.79
C GLY A 206 -3.09 13.70 20.18
N GLY A 207 -3.98 12.73 20.41
CA GLY A 207 -5.39 13.01 20.75
C GLY A 207 -6.09 13.87 19.70
N PHE A 208 -6.84 14.88 20.15
CA PHE A 208 -7.57 15.82 19.30
C PHE A 208 -6.87 17.19 19.16
N GLU A 209 -5.64 17.34 19.66
CA GLU A 209 -4.88 18.59 19.55
C GLU A 209 -4.36 18.75 18.11
N PRO A 210 -4.71 19.83 17.37
CA PRO A 210 -4.16 20.10 16.05
C PRO A 210 -2.63 20.04 16.03
N PRO A 211 -2.02 19.11 15.26
CA PRO A 211 -0.57 19.01 15.21
C PRO A 211 0.06 20.19 14.47
N LEU A 212 1.24 20.59 14.92
CA LEU A 212 2.08 21.54 14.19
C LEU A 212 2.72 20.86 12.99
N GLY A 213 2.52 21.41 11.79
CA GLY A 213 3.00 20.85 10.53
C GLY A 213 4.08 21.66 9.85
N SER A 214 4.56 21.13 8.72
CA SER A 214 5.42 21.79 7.74
C SER A 214 4.88 21.67 6.32
N GLY A 215 3.68 21.11 6.18
CA GLY A 215 3.00 20.83 4.92
C GLY A 215 2.16 21.99 4.39
N PRO A 216 1.52 21.81 3.23
CA PRO A 216 0.75 22.86 2.56
C PRO A 216 -0.57 23.22 3.24
N TYR A 217 -1.05 22.40 4.19
CA TYR A 217 -2.25 22.65 4.97
C TYR A 217 -1.97 22.48 6.45
N ARG A 218 -2.71 23.23 7.27
CA ARG A 218 -2.77 23.03 8.72
C ARG A 218 -4.20 22.75 9.17
N VAL A 219 -4.35 22.07 10.30
CA VAL A 219 -5.67 21.78 10.86
C VAL A 219 -6.28 23.06 11.41
N SER A 220 -7.44 23.46 10.88
CA SER A 220 -8.16 24.67 11.30
C SER A 220 -9.28 24.38 12.30
N ARG A 221 -9.90 23.19 12.23
CA ARG A 221 -10.95 22.78 13.17
C ARG A 221 -11.02 21.26 13.32
N VAL A 222 -11.28 20.81 14.53
CA VAL A 222 -11.53 19.39 14.87
C VAL A 222 -12.92 19.27 15.50
N ASP A 223 -13.77 18.46 14.89
CA ASP A 223 -15.02 17.96 15.49
C ASP A 223 -14.82 16.48 15.81
N ALA A 224 -14.53 16.19 17.07
CA ALA A 224 -14.05 14.89 17.52
C ALA A 224 -14.95 13.74 17.03
N GLY A 225 -14.35 12.80 16.30
CA GLY A 225 -15.03 11.65 15.71
C GLY A 225 -15.92 11.95 14.50
N ARG A 226 -16.11 13.21 14.09
CA ARG A 226 -17.08 13.61 13.06
C ARG A 226 -16.42 14.25 11.83
N SER A 227 -15.55 15.24 12.02
CA SER A 227 -14.85 15.86 10.90
C SER A 227 -13.58 16.58 11.31
N VAL A 228 -12.68 16.75 10.34
CA VAL A 228 -11.50 17.60 10.46
C VAL A 228 -11.45 18.54 9.29
N SER A 229 -11.32 19.83 9.59
CA SER A 229 -11.13 20.89 8.60
C SER A 229 -9.68 21.34 8.58
N PHE A 230 -9.21 21.62 7.37
CA PHE A 230 -7.86 22.07 7.08
C PHE A 230 -7.94 23.38 6.30
N GLU A 231 -6.96 24.25 6.52
CA GLU A 231 -6.79 25.47 5.74
C GLU A 231 -5.41 25.50 5.08
N ARG A 232 -5.35 26.04 3.87
CA ARG A 232 -4.12 26.14 3.11
C ARG A 232 -3.21 27.20 3.70
N VAL A 233 -1.93 26.86 3.89
CA VAL A 233 -0.90 27.80 4.34
C VAL A 233 -0.46 28.64 3.13
N LYS A 234 -0.95 29.88 3.02
CA LYS A 234 -0.77 30.73 1.83
C LYS A 234 0.69 31.10 1.54
N ASP A 235 1.49 31.18 2.58
CA ASP A 235 2.92 31.45 2.58
C ASP A 235 3.76 30.17 2.76
N TRP A 236 3.18 28.99 2.50
CA TRP A 236 3.89 27.72 2.61
C TRP A 236 5.21 27.74 1.83
N TRP A 237 6.28 27.35 2.50
CA TRP A 237 7.66 27.47 2.01
C TRP A 237 7.94 26.70 0.70
N GLY A 238 7.18 25.62 0.45
CA GLY A 238 7.35 24.73 -0.70
C GLY A 238 6.48 25.05 -1.91
N LYS A 239 5.62 26.08 -1.83
CA LYS A 239 4.53 26.31 -2.82
C LYS A 239 4.99 26.52 -4.27
N ASP A 240 6.19 27.05 -4.46
CA ASP A 240 6.75 27.38 -5.78
C ASP A 240 7.74 26.32 -6.30
N LEU A 241 7.94 25.21 -5.56
CA LEU A 241 8.81 24.12 -6.01
C LEU A 241 8.15 23.31 -7.14
N PRO A 242 8.92 22.79 -8.11
CA PRO A 242 8.37 21.96 -9.19
C PRO A 242 7.52 20.78 -8.71
N VAL A 243 7.96 20.10 -7.64
CA VAL A 243 7.23 18.99 -7.00
C VAL A 243 5.86 19.38 -6.43
N SER A 244 5.60 20.67 -6.22
CA SER A 244 4.38 21.20 -5.61
C SER A 244 3.50 22.01 -6.56
N ARG A 245 4.04 22.44 -7.71
CA ARG A 245 3.31 23.21 -8.70
C ARG A 245 2.11 22.41 -9.23
N GLY A 246 0.94 23.05 -9.34
CA GLY A 246 -0.32 22.40 -9.72
C GLY A 246 -1.01 21.57 -8.62
N LEU A 247 -0.39 21.40 -7.44
CA LEU A 247 -0.95 20.69 -6.29
C LEU A 247 -1.51 21.65 -5.23
N TYR A 248 -2.28 21.12 -4.27
CA TYR A 248 -2.76 21.85 -3.09
C TYR A 248 -3.55 23.12 -3.45
N ASN A 249 -4.60 22.92 -4.26
CA ASN A 249 -5.31 24.01 -4.94
C ASN A 249 -6.39 24.67 -4.07
N PHE A 250 -7.10 23.89 -3.25
CA PHE A 250 -8.18 24.39 -2.41
C PHE A 250 -7.67 25.22 -1.22
N ASP A 251 -8.39 26.28 -0.85
CA ASP A 251 -8.08 27.05 0.36
C ASP A 251 -8.57 26.35 1.63
N ALA A 252 -9.67 25.61 1.54
CA ALA A 252 -10.23 24.87 2.66
C ALA A 252 -10.56 23.42 2.25
N LEU A 253 -10.20 22.48 3.13
CA LEU A 253 -10.55 21.07 2.97
C LEU A 253 -11.31 20.60 4.20
N THR A 254 -12.35 19.80 4.03
CA THR A 254 -13.03 19.12 5.14
C THR A 254 -13.11 17.62 4.86
N VAL A 255 -12.71 16.83 5.84
CA VAL A 255 -12.83 15.37 5.81
C VAL A 255 -13.89 14.96 6.83
N ASN A 256 -14.94 14.28 6.36
CA ASN A 256 -16.08 13.85 7.17
C ASN A 256 -16.00 12.34 7.43
N PHE A 257 -16.16 11.95 8.69
CA PHE A 257 -16.08 10.57 9.17
C PHE A 257 -17.49 10.00 9.34
N TYR A 258 -17.76 8.90 8.65
CA TYR A 258 -19.06 8.23 8.67
C TYR A 258 -18.90 6.79 9.14
N GLY A 259 -19.80 6.34 10.02
CA GLY A 259 -19.81 4.97 10.51
C GLY A 259 -20.32 3.94 9.49
N ASP A 260 -20.88 4.40 8.36
CA ASP A 260 -21.49 3.55 7.35
C ASP A 260 -21.34 4.14 5.94
N VAL A 261 -21.00 3.29 4.97
CA VAL A 261 -20.78 3.66 3.56
C VAL A 261 -22.07 4.07 2.84
N ASP A 262 -23.22 3.51 3.20
CA ASP A 262 -24.52 3.88 2.65
C ASP A 262 -24.91 5.30 3.10
N VAL A 263 -24.59 5.68 4.35
CA VAL A 263 -24.81 7.05 4.85
C VAL A 263 -24.00 8.06 4.05
N ALA A 264 -22.70 7.81 3.84
CA ALA A 264 -21.86 8.67 3.00
C ALA A 264 -22.41 8.79 1.56
N ARG A 265 -22.87 7.69 0.97
CA ARG A 265 -23.49 7.66 -0.37
C ARG A 265 -24.80 8.43 -0.44
N GLN A 266 -25.64 8.39 0.59
CA GLN A 266 -26.88 9.17 0.62
C GLN A 266 -26.57 10.68 0.72
N LEU A 267 -25.62 11.05 1.57
CA LEU A 267 -25.26 12.45 1.83
C LEU A 267 -24.57 13.11 0.63
N VAL A 268 -23.66 12.41 -0.08
CA VAL A 268 -23.06 12.97 -1.31
C VAL A 268 -24.12 13.19 -2.39
N GLN A 269 -25.10 12.29 -2.49
CA GLN A 269 -26.21 12.42 -3.43
C GLN A 269 -27.13 13.60 -3.12
N ALA A 270 -27.28 13.93 -1.83
CA ALA A 270 -27.98 15.11 -1.36
C ALA A 270 -27.17 16.42 -1.52
N GLY A 271 -25.91 16.34 -1.95
CA GLY A 271 -25.04 17.50 -2.15
C GLY A 271 -24.40 18.03 -0.86
N ASN A 272 -24.31 17.21 0.19
CA ASN A 272 -23.74 17.63 1.47
C ASN A 272 -22.20 17.75 1.46
N PHE A 273 -21.55 17.10 0.51
CA PHE A 273 -20.10 17.17 0.27
C PHE A 273 -19.77 16.80 -1.17
N ASP A 274 -18.53 17.06 -1.60
CA ASP A 274 -18.16 17.11 -3.02
C ASP A 274 -17.58 15.80 -3.56
N TYR A 275 -16.93 15.00 -2.70
CA TYR A 275 -16.25 13.77 -3.13
C TYR A 275 -16.48 12.59 -2.19
N ASN A 276 -16.93 11.46 -2.76
CA ASN A 276 -17.05 10.17 -2.08
C ASN A 276 -16.27 9.09 -2.83
N ARG A 277 -15.52 8.26 -2.09
CA ARG A 277 -14.96 7.02 -2.61
C ARG A 277 -15.90 5.87 -2.26
N GLU A 278 -16.44 5.21 -3.29
CA GLU A 278 -17.34 4.08 -3.09
C GLU A 278 -16.56 2.75 -3.00
N PHE A 279 -16.83 1.98 -1.96
CA PHE A 279 -16.19 0.68 -1.69
C PHE A 279 -17.12 -0.52 -1.95
N SER A 280 -18.43 -0.28 -2.12
CA SER A 280 -19.42 -1.30 -2.44
C SER A 280 -19.67 -1.36 -3.94
N SER A 281 -19.39 -2.51 -4.56
CA SER A 281 -19.78 -2.76 -5.97
C SER A 281 -21.28 -2.59 -6.18
N ALA A 282 -22.11 -3.15 -5.32
CA ALA A 282 -23.56 -2.98 -5.37
C ALA A 282 -23.96 -1.51 -5.18
N GLY A 283 -23.33 -0.82 -4.23
CA GLY A 283 -23.53 0.62 -4.00
C GLY A 283 -23.17 1.46 -5.23
N TYR A 284 -22.06 1.15 -5.88
CA TYR A 284 -21.63 1.82 -7.10
C TYR A 284 -22.60 1.58 -8.26
N VAL A 285 -23.02 0.33 -8.48
CA VAL A 285 -23.84 -0.04 -9.64
C VAL A 285 -25.27 0.47 -9.50
N VAL A 286 -25.92 0.27 -8.34
CA VAL A 286 -27.36 0.58 -8.17
C VAL A 286 -27.66 1.60 -7.07
N GLY A 287 -26.71 1.96 -6.21
CA GLY A 287 -26.94 2.85 -5.06
C GLY A 287 -26.93 4.35 -5.37
N TYR A 288 -26.55 4.73 -6.60
CA TYR A 288 -26.51 6.11 -7.06
C TYR A 288 -27.67 6.39 -8.02
N THR A 289 -28.72 7.05 -7.53
CA THR A 289 -30.01 7.27 -8.23
C THR A 289 -30.52 8.72 -8.16
N ALA A 290 -29.76 9.65 -7.59
CA ALA A 290 -30.20 11.04 -7.40
C ALA A 290 -30.38 11.82 -8.73
N PRO A 291 -31.32 12.79 -8.80
CA PRO A 291 -31.48 13.67 -9.96
C PRO A 291 -30.22 14.44 -10.34
N SER A 292 -29.35 14.74 -9.37
CA SER A 292 -28.05 15.40 -9.58
C SER A 292 -27.12 14.64 -10.52
N LEU A 293 -27.32 13.32 -10.71
CA LEU A 293 -26.57 12.54 -11.71
C LEU A 293 -27.06 12.78 -13.13
N GLN A 294 -28.35 13.09 -13.31
CA GLN A 294 -28.96 13.29 -14.64
C GLN A 294 -28.67 14.69 -15.18
N ASP A 295 -28.63 15.69 -14.29
CA ASP A 295 -28.33 17.09 -14.66
C ASP A 295 -26.83 17.45 -14.57
N GLY A 296 -25.98 16.49 -14.18
CA GLY A 296 -24.53 16.63 -14.22
C GLY A 296 -23.91 17.31 -12.99
N ARG A 297 -24.69 17.72 -11.99
CA ARG A 297 -24.18 18.27 -10.71
C ARG A 297 -23.38 17.25 -9.90
N LEU A 298 -23.73 15.97 -9.99
CA LEU A 298 -22.97 14.86 -9.44
C LEU A 298 -22.50 13.96 -10.58
N GLN A 299 -21.24 13.55 -10.54
CA GLN A 299 -20.67 12.65 -11.53
C GLN A 299 -20.13 11.39 -10.86
N LYS A 300 -20.30 10.26 -11.54
CA LYS A 300 -19.80 8.95 -11.09
C LYS A 300 -18.89 8.37 -12.16
N THR A 301 -17.64 8.07 -11.80
CA THR A 301 -16.65 7.52 -12.73
C THR A 301 -15.70 6.54 -12.03
N ILE A 302 -14.98 5.73 -12.81
CA ILE A 302 -13.89 4.89 -12.33
C ILE A 302 -12.59 5.57 -12.73
N LEU A 303 -11.89 6.12 -11.74
CA LEU A 303 -10.59 6.78 -11.92
C LEU A 303 -9.46 5.76 -11.95
N ALA A 304 -8.33 6.15 -12.56
CA ALA A 304 -7.08 5.39 -12.55
C ALA A 304 -7.23 3.89 -12.91
N LYS A 305 -7.99 3.59 -13.97
CA LYS A 305 -8.35 2.20 -14.38
C LYS A 305 -7.16 1.23 -14.50
N ARG A 306 -5.99 1.77 -14.89
CA ARG A 306 -4.73 1.02 -15.09
C ARG A 306 -3.79 1.03 -13.89
N ARG A 307 -4.15 1.68 -12.77
CA ARG A 307 -3.30 1.71 -11.58
C ARG A 307 -3.07 0.27 -11.09
N PRO A 308 -1.81 -0.15 -10.86
CA PRO A 308 -1.51 -1.40 -10.17
C PRO A 308 -2.24 -1.47 -8.83
N VAL A 309 -2.77 -2.65 -8.51
CA VAL A 309 -3.42 -2.90 -7.21
C VAL A 309 -2.74 -4.09 -6.54
N ALA A 310 -2.81 -4.16 -5.22
CA ALA A 310 -2.37 -5.36 -4.51
C ALA A 310 -3.33 -6.51 -4.82
N GLY A 311 -2.78 -7.70 -5.03
CA GLY A 311 -3.60 -8.90 -5.15
C GLY A 311 -4.35 -9.20 -3.85
N GLN A 312 -5.53 -9.78 -3.98
CA GLN A 312 -6.40 -10.19 -2.87
C GLN A 312 -6.84 -11.64 -3.07
N GLY A 313 -6.85 -12.40 -1.98
CA GLY A 313 -7.29 -13.79 -2.03
C GLY A 313 -7.47 -14.41 -0.66
N PHE A 314 -8.05 -15.61 -0.64
CA PHE A 314 -8.09 -16.46 0.55
C PHE A 314 -6.69 -17.00 0.83
N VAL A 315 -6.24 -16.90 2.09
CA VAL A 315 -4.90 -17.30 2.49
C VAL A 315 -4.98 -18.61 3.25
N PHE A 316 -4.29 -19.65 2.77
CA PHE A 316 -4.19 -20.91 3.50
C PHE A 316 -3.09 -20.82 4.56
N ASN A 317 -3.40 -21.10 5.82
CA ASN A 317 -2.37 -21.25 6.84
C ASN A 317 -1.62 -22.58 6.62
N LEU A 318 -0.40 -22.49 6.08
CA LEU A 318 0.41 -23.66 5.81
C LEU A 318 0.87 -24.39 7.07
N ASP A 319 0.81 -23.77 8.26
CA ASP A 319 1.15 -24.48 9.52
C ASP A 319 0.12 -25.58 9.85
N LYS A 320 -1.03 -25.58 9.16
CA LYS A 320 -2.08 -26.57 9.33
C LYS A 320 -1.82 -27.80 8.46
N PRO A 321 -1.83 -29.02 9.03
CA PRO A 321 -1.52 -30.25 8.29
C PRO A 321 -2.37 -30.45 7.02
N MET A 322 -3.66 -30.11 7.05
CA MET A 322 -4.54 -30.29 5.89
C MET A 322 -4.20 -29.37 4.70
N PHE A 323 -3.45 -28.29 4.91
CA PHE A 323 -3.09 -27.34 3.84
C PHE A 323 -1.65 -27.47 3.36
N GLN A 324 -0.87 -28.42 3.88
CA GLN A 324 0.52 -28.65 3.48
C GLN A 324 0.63 -29.12 2.02
N ASP A 325 -0.24 -30.03 1.59
CA ASP A 325 -0.25 -30.53 0.21
C ASP A 325 -0.84 -29.50 -0.77
N ARG A 326 -0.07 -29.11 -1.80
CA ARG A 326 -0.51 -28.16 -2.83
C ARG A 326 -1.77 -28.60 -3.56
N ARG A 327 -1.97 -29.91 -3.74
CA ARG A 327 -3.13 -30.46 -4.46
C ARG A 327 -4.42 -30.23 -3.69
N VAL A 328 -4.36 -30.21 -2.35
CA VAL A 328 -5.50 -29.84 -1.51
C VAL A 328 -5.85 -28.36 -1.71
N ARG A 329 -4.85 -27.47 -1.69
CA ARG A 329 -5.08 -26.02 -1.91
C ARG A 329 -5.61 -25.73 -3.31
N GLU A 330 -5.08 -26.42 -4.32
CA GLU A 330 -5.54 -26.33 -5.70
C GLU A 330 -6.99 -26.80 -5.85
N ALA A 331 -7.33 -27.95 -5.27
CA ALA A 331 -8.69 -28.48 -5.26
C ALA A 331 -9.67 -27.50 -4.61
N LEU A 332 -9.31 -26.91 -3.47
CA LEU A 332 -10.12 -25.91 -2.78
C LEU A 332 -10.29 -24.63 -3.62
N ALA A 333 -9.23 -24.15 -4.28
CA ALA A 333 -9.31 -22.99 -5.17
C ALA A 333 -10.25 -23.20 -6.36
N MET A 334 -10.34 -24.43 -6.91
CA MET A 334 -11.28 -24.78 -7.99
C MET A 334 -12.75 -24.73 -7.56
N LEU A 335 -13.03 -24.86 -6.26
CA LEU A 335 -14.39 -24.89 -5.71
C LEU A 335 -14.92 -23.48 -5.38
N TRP A 336 -14.11 -22.45 -5.60
CA TRP A 336 -14.56 -21.05 -5.53
C TRP A 336 -15.15 -20.59 -6.87
N ASP A 337 -16.48 -20.60 -6.96
CA ASP A 337 -17.24 -20.14 -8.14
C ASP A 337 -17.32 -18.61 -8.22
N PHE A 338 -16.24 -17.98 -8.68
CA PHE A 338 -16.19 -16.53 -8.80
C PHE A 338 -17.17 -15.98 -9.82
N GLU A 339 -17.38 -16.64 -10.97
CA GLU A 339 -18.32 -16.13 -11.98
C GLU A 339 -19.73 -16.01 -11.40
N TRP A 340 -20.17 -17.01 -10.62
CA TRP A 340 -21.46 -16.94 -9.93
C TRP A 340 -21.49 -15.84 -8.87
N VAL A 341 -20.47 -15.77 -8.01
CA VAL A 341 -20.40 -14.75 -6.94
C VAL A 341 -20.35 -13.34 -7.54
N ASN A 342 -19.58 -13.13 -8.60
CA ASN A 342 -19.46 -11.86 -9.27
C ASN A 342 -20.80 -11.45 -9.92
N GLY A 343 -21.47 -12.39 -10.59
CA GLY A 343 -22.78 -12.12 -11.21
C GLY A 343 -23.89 -11.85 -10.20
N GLN A 344 -24.06 -12.73 -9.21
CA GLN A 344 -25.19 -12.69 -8.29
C GLN A 344 -25.01 -11.67 -7.15
N ILE A 345 -23.78 -11.52 -6.65
CA ILE A 345 -23.50 -10.72 -5.44
C ILE A 345 -22.81 -9.41 -5.80
N MET A 346 -21.80 -9.47 -6.66
CA MET A 346 -20.95 -8.31 -6.95
C MET A 346 -21.33 -7.54 -8.22
N ARG A 347 -22.49 -7.87 -8.83
CA ARG A 347 -23.08 -7.20 -9.99
C ARG A 347 -22.15 -7.08 -11.20
N ASN A 348 -21.32 -8.10 -11.43
CA ASN A 348 -20.30 -8.14 -12.49
C ASN A 348 -19.30 -6.97 -12.45
N PHE A 349 -19.10 -6.36 -11.28
CA PHE A 349 -18.23 -5.19 -11.14
C PHE A 349 -16.73 -5.55 -11.08
N TYR A 350 -16.39 -6.77 -10.66
CA TYR A 350 -14.99 -7.19 -10.49
C TYR A 350 -14.48 -8.04 -11.65
N VAL A 351 -13.16 -8.08 -11.79
CA VAL A 351 -12.43 -8.99 -12.69
C VAL A 351 -11.67 -9.99 -11.83
N ARG A 352 -11.68 -11.27 -12.23
CA ARG A 352 -10.96 -12.32 -11.49
C ARG A 352 -9.45 -12.06 -11.59
N GLU A 353 -8.79 -11.95 -10.45
CA GLU A 353 -7.33 -11.84 -10.40
C GLU A 353 -6.66 -13.11 -10.95
N GLN A 354 -5.61 -12.89 -11.76
CA GLN A 354 -4.84 -13.93 -12.45
C GLN A 354 -3.37 -13.95 -12.04
N THR A 355 -2.96 -13.04 -11.15
CA THR A 355 -1.55 -12.81 -10.78
C THR A 355 -1.50 -12.09 -9.44
N TYR A 356 -0.36 -12.19 -8.74
CA TYR A 356 -0.06 -11.39 -7.55
C TYR A 356 0.21 -9.91 -7.87
N PHE A 357 0.48 -9.56 -9.13
CA PHE A 357 0.83 -8.19 -9.55
C PHE A 357 -0.16 -7.62 -10.60
N PRO A 358 -1.47 -7.56 -10.31
CA PRO A 358 -2.48 -7.20 -11.29
C PRO A 358 -2.28 -5.77 -11.81
N LYS A 359 -2.48 -5.60 -13.12
CA LYS A 359 -2.35 -4.31 -13.85
C LYS A 359 -0.94 -3.71 -13.78
N SER A 360 0.09 -4.56 -13.77
CA SER A 360 1.48 -4.13 -13.81
C SER A 360 2.27 -4.94 -14.83
N GLU A 361 3.44 -4.43 -15.20
CA GLU A 361 4.40 -5.14 -16.05
C GLU A 361 5.01 -6.38 -15.38
N MET A 362 4.87 -6.51 -14.04
CA MET A 362 5.28 -7.70 -13.28
C MET A 362 4.25 -8.85 -13.36
N ALA A 363 3.15 -8.66 -14.09
CA ALA A 363 2.15 -9.70 -14.25
C ALA A 363 2.64 -10.80 -15.21
N ALA A 364 2.96 -11.98 -14.66
CA ALA A 364 3.26 -13.19 -15.44
C ALA A 364 2.02 -13.63 -16.26
N THR A 365 1.90 -13.11 -17.48
CA THR A 365 0.73 -13.28 -18.36
C THR A 365 1.01 -14.11 -19.61
N GLU A 366 2.29 -14.35 -19.88
CA GLU A 366 2.85 -15.14 -20.97
C GLU A 366 3.83 -16.18 -20.42
N LEU A 367 4.31 -17.10 -21.27
CA LEU A 367 5.36 -18.04 -20.89
C LEU A 367 6.68 -17.30 -20.64
N PRO A 368 7.56 -17.83 -19.77
CA PRO A 368 8.85 -17.21 -19.48
C PRO A 368 9.67 -16.96 -20.75
N ASP A 369 10.15 -15.73 -20.92
CA ASP A 369 11.08 -15.40 -22.00
C ASP A 369 12.50 -15.95 -21.74
N ALA A 370 13.45 -15.67 -22.64
CA ALA A 370 14.82 -16.17 -22.50
C ALA A 370 15.54 -15.65 -21.23
N GLN A 371 15.25 -14.42 -20.80
CA GLN A 371 15.83 -13.84 -19.58
C GLN A 371 15.19 -14.45 -18.35
N GLU A 372 13.87 -14.56 -18.32
CA GLU A 372 13.14 -15.21 -17.23
C GLU A 372 13.53 -16.69 -17.10
N LEU A 373 13.65 -17.42 -18.21
CA LEU A 373 14.15 -18.81 -18.20
C LEU A 373 15.55 -18.90 -17.61
N SER A 374 16.45 -17.97 -17.94
CA SER A 374 17.81 -17.99 -17.36
C SER A 374 17.81 -17.88 -15.83
N LEU A 375 16.79 -17.23 -15.24
CA LEU A 375 16.57 -17.14 -13.80
C LEU A 375 15.84 -18.37 -13.23
N LEU A 376 14.95 -18.99 -14.01
CA LEU A 376 14.13 -20.13 -13.60
C LEU A 376 14.84 -21.48 -13.73
N GLU A 377 15.72 -21.67 -14.72
CA GLU A 377 16.41 -22.95 -14.95
C GLU A 377 17.16 -23.48 -13.72
N PRO A 378 17.88 -22.65 -12.93
CA PRO A 378 18.50 -23.12 -11.68
C PRO A 378 17.50 -23.67 -10.63
N LEU A 379 16.22 -23.32 -10.76
CA LEU A 379 15.14 -23.76 -9.87
C LEU A 379 14.43 -25.02 -10.38
N ARG A 380 14.84 -25.58 -11.52
CA ARG A 380 14.22 -26.80 -12.08
C ARG A 380 14.30 -27.96 -11.08
N GLY A 381 13.17 -28.64 -10.86
CA GLY A 381 13.03 -29.68 -9.83
C GLY A 381 12.83 -29.15 -8.40
N GLN A 382 12.98 -27.85 -8.15
CA GLN A 382 12.65 -27.19 -6.88
C GLN A 382 11.29 -26.48 -6.94
N VAL A 383 10.88 -26.05 -8.13
CA VAL A 383 9.55 -25.49 -8.41
C VAL A 383 8.76 -26.45 -9.31
N PRO A 384 7.42 -26.36 -9.33
CA PRO A 384 6.59 -27.11 -10.25
C PRO A 384 7.00 -26.96 -11.72
N ASP A 385 7.01 -28.05 -12.49
CA ASP A 385 7.36 -28.03 -13.91
C ASP A 385 6.45 -27.08 -14.73
N GLU A 386 5.19 -26.91 -14.30
CA GLU A 386 4.22 -25.99 -14.93
C GLU A 386 4.68 -24.52 -14.94
N VAL A 387 5.63 -24.13 -14.08
CA VAL A 387 6.22 -22.78 -14.09
C VAL A 387 6.96 -22.50 -15.41
N PHE A 388 7.44 -23.54 -16.10
CA PHE A 388 8.23 -23.40 -17.33
C PHE A 388 7.38 -23.44 -18.61
N ASP A 389 6.20 -24.08 -18.58
CA ASP A 389 5.43 -24.38 -19.78
C ASP A 389 3.95 -23.99 -19.72
N GLN A 390 3.49 -23.42 -18.61
CA GLN A 390 2.10 -23.01 -18.44
C GLN A 390 1.98 -21.59 -17.87
N VAL A 391 1.11 -20.81 -18.50
CA VAL A 391 0.62 -19.59 -17.90
C VAL A 391 -0.52 -19.94 -16.96
N TRP A 392 -0.32 -19.69 -15.66
CA TRP A 392 -1.36 -19.95 -14.68
C TRP A 392 -2.63 -19.13 -14.97
N ARG A 393 -3.77 -19.78 -14.80
CA ARG A 393 -5.10 -19.17 -14.91
C ARG A 393 -5.97 -19.63 -13.75
N ALA A 394 -6.66 -18.69 -13.13
CA ALA A 394 -7.64 -18.99 -12.09
C ALA A 394 -8.74 -19.91 -12.66
N PRO A 395 -9.26 -20.86 -11.86
CA PRO A 395 -10.38 -21.71 -12.28
C PRO A 395 -11.58 -20.86 -12.72
N LYS A 396 -12.11 -21.17 -13.91
CA LYS A 396 -13.25 -20.49 -14.52
C LYS A 396 -14.46 -21.43 -14.57
N THR A 397 -15.63 -20.93 -14.17
CA THR A 397 -16.92 -21.62 -14.26
C THR A 397 -17.79 -20.95 -15.34
N ASP A 398 -19.00 -21.48 -15.54
CA ASP A 398 -20.02 -20.86 -16.39
C ASP A 398 -20.90 -19.85 -15.62
N GLY A 399 -20.66 -19.68 -14.31
CA GLY A 399 -21.45 -18.81 -13.44
C GLY A 399 -22.85 -19.32 -13.10
N SER A 400 -23.18 -20.57 -13.43
CA SER A 400 -24.50 -21.17 -13.12
C SER A 400 -24.67 -21.52 -11.64
N GLY A 401 -23.57 -21.63 -10.88
CA GLY A 401 -23.56 -22.19 -9.52
C GLY A 401 -23.53 -23.73 -9.51
N TYR A 402 -23.56 -24.37 -10.68
CA TYR A 402 -23.42 -25.81 -10.85
C TYR A 402 -22.02 -26.15 -11.39
N ILE A 403 -21.07 -26.41 -10.49
CA ILE A 403 -19.65 -26.60 -10.83
C ILE A 403 -19.20 -28.07 -10.79
N ARG A 404 -20.03 -28.98 -11.30
CA ARG A 404 -19.77 -30.43 -11.19
C ARG A 404 -18.45 -30.87 -11.80
N ASP A 405 -18.05 -30.24 -12.91
CA ASP A 405 -16.76 -30.52 -13.55
C ASP A 405 -15.58 -30.16 -12.64
N LYS A 406 -15.65 -29.02 -11.93
CA LYS A 406 -14.66 -28.60 -10.93
C LYS A 406 -14.66 -29.50 -9.71
N GLN A 407 -15.84 -29.91 -9.24
CA GLN A 407 -15.95 -30.86 -8.12
C GLN A 407 -15.28 -32.20 -8.42
N LEU A 408 -15.46 -32.74 -9.63
CA LEU A 408 -14.81 -34.00 -10.03
C LEU A 408 -13.29 -33.86 -10.09
N LYS A 409 -12.78 -32.76 -10.63
CA LYS A 409 -11.33 -32.47 -10.65
C LYS A 409 -10.77 -32.29 -9.23
N ALA A 410 -11.46 -31.54 -8.38
CA ALA A 410 -11.09 -31.34 -6.98
C ALA A 410 -11.05 -32.67 -6.21
N LEU A 411 -12.08 -33.52 -6.35
CA LEU A 411 -12.12 -34.83 -5.72
C LEU A 411 -10.98 -35.75 -6.18
N LYS A 412 -10.59 -35.68 -7.45
CA LYS A 412 -9.43 -36.42 -7.96
C LYS A 412 -8.14 -35.97 -7.28
N LEU A 413 -7.87 -34.66 -7.25
CA LEU A 413 -6.70 -34.08 -6.59
C LEU A 413 -6.66 -34.42 -5.09
N LEU A 414 -7.82 -34.34 -4.43
CA LEU A 414 -7.97 -34.69 -3.01
C LEU A 414 -7.69 -36.18 -2.76
N ALA A 415 -8.18 -37.07 -3.62
CA ALA A 415 -7.89 -38.51 -3.53
C ALA A 415 -6.40 -38.82 -3.74
N GLU A 416 -5.74 -38.16 -4.68
CA GLU A 416 -4.29 -38.27 -4.90
C GLU A 416 -3.48 -37.74 -3.70
N ALA A 417 -4.06 -36.82 -2.93
CA ALA A 417 -3.52 -36.30 -1.67
C ALA A 417 -3.97 -37.11 -0.43
N GLY A 418 -4.62 -38.27 -0.61
CA GLY A 418 -4.99 -39.19 0.48
C GLY A 418 -6.31 -38.89 1.17
N TRP A 419 -7.17 -38.06 0.58
CA TRP A 419 -8.51 -37.76 1.10
C TRP A 419 -9.58 -38.60 0.38
N HIS A 420 -10.39 -39.34 1.13
CA HIS A 420 -11.37 -40.26 0.59
C HIS A 420 -12.77 -40.03 1.17
N ALA A 421 -13.80 -40.33 0.38
CA ALA A 421 -15.18 -40.23 0.84
C ALA A 421 -15.54 -41.38 1.81
N LYS A 422 -16.01 -41.04 3.00
CA LYS A 422 -16.53 -41.97 4.01
C LYS A 422 -17.68 -41.31 4.78
N ASN A 423 -18.84 -41.96 4.84
CA ASN A 423 -20.02 -41.47 5.58
C ASN A 423 -20.41 -40.01 5.25
N ASN A 424 -20.48 -39.67 3.95
CA ASN A 424 -20.76 -38.31 3.45
C ASN A 424 -19.74 -37.24 3.87
N ARG A 425 -18.52 -37.63 4.24
CA ARG A 425 -17.42 -36.72 4.55
C ARG A 425 -16.17 -37.11 3.78
N LEU A 426 -15.32 -36.14 3.48
CA LEU A 426 -13.96 -36.38 3.02
C LEU A 426 -13.07 -36.54 4.24
N VAL A 427 -12.36 -37.67 4.34
CA VAL A 427 -11.50 -38.02 5.47
C VAL A 427 -10.11 -38.41 5.01
N ASN A 428 -9.09 -38.17 5.84
CA ASN A 428 -7.74 -38.68 5.61
C ASN A 428 -7.61 -40.17 5.98
N ALA A 429 -6.39 -40.71 5.90
CA ALA A 429 -6.08 -42.09 6.26
C ALA A 429 -6.44 -42.44 7.73
N ASP A 430 -6.32 -41.49 8.65
CA ASP A 430 -6.68 -41.64 10.07
C ASP A 430 -8.18 -41.49 10.34
N GLY A 431 -8.99 -41.26 9.29
CA GLY A 431 -10.43 -41.04 9.40
C GLY A 431 -10.82 -39.66 9.90
N GLN A 432 -9.89 -38.71 9.99
CA GLN A 432 -10.16 -37.33 10.38
C GLN A 432 -10.80 -36.57 9.19
N PRO A 433 -11.88 -35.82 9.41
CA PRO A 433 -12.55 -35.09 8.33
C PRO A 433 -11.74 -33.88 7.83
N LEU A 434 -11.86 -33.57 6.54
CA LEU A 434 -11.38 -32.31 5.98
C LEU A 434 -12.31 -31.18 6.40
N GLU A 435 -11.91 -30.49 7.47
CA GLU A 435 -12.67 -29.41 8.08
C GLU A 435 -11.74 -28.25 8.45
N PHE A 436 -12.17 -27.02 8.17
CA PHE A 436 -11.41 -25.82 8.49
C PHE A 436 -12.32 -24.62 8.74
N SER A 437 -11.77 -23.56 9.33
CA SER A 437 -12.46 -22.31 9.60
C SER A 437 -11.98 -21.16 8.72
N PHE A 438 -12.91 -20.26 8.38
CA PHE A 438 -12.61 -18.96 7.77
C PHE A 438 -12.79 -17.86 8.82
N LEU A 439 -11.75 -17.09 9.10
CA LEU A 439 -11.76 -16.01 10.08
C LEU A 439 -12.09 -14.65 9.43
N ASP A 440 -13.18 -14.00 9.84
CA ASP A 440 -13.57 -12.66 9.39
C ASP A 440 -13.50 -11.65 10.54
N GLY A 441 -12.73 -10.57 10.34
CA GLY A 441 -12.62 -9.44 11.26
C GLY A 441 -13.24 -8.12 10.76
N GLN A 442 -13.65 -8.06 9.50
CA GLN A 442 -14.18 -6.84 8.87
C GLN A 442 -15.71 -6.86 8.76
N GLY A 443 -16.31 -8.06 8.75
CA GLY A 443 -17.73 -8.23 8.50
C GLY A 443 -18.07 -8.10 7.01
N GLY A 444 -19.21 -8.68 6.61
CA GLY A 444 -19.69 -8.62 5.22
C GLY A 444 -19.14 -9.72 4.30
N PHE A 445 -18.07 -10.43 4.70
CA PHE A 445 -17.54 -11.57 3.93
C PHE A 445 -18.47 -12.78 3.92
N GLU A 446 -19.43 -12.87 4.85
CA GLU A 446 -20.45 -13.92 4.90
C GLU A 446 -21.13 -14.14 3.54
N ARG A 447 -21.45 -13.04 2.83
CA ARG A 447 -22.12 -13.12 1.52
C ARG A 447 -21.23 -13.81 0.47
N LEU A 448 -19.92 -13.65 0.57
CA LEU A 448 -18.95 -14.29 -0.32
C LEU A 448 -18.68 -15.73 0.13
N VAL A 449 -18.48 -15.98 1.42
CA VAL A 449 -18.00 -17.28 1.93
C VAL A 449 -19.11 -18.32 2.09
N LEU A 450 -20.36 -17.93 2.35
CA LEU A 450 -21.46 -18.89 2.50
C LEU A 450 -21.76 -19.70 1.22
N PRO A 451 -21.77 -19.11 0.00
CA PRO A 451 -21.81 -19.88 -1.24
C PRO A 451 -20.66 -20.90 -1.35
N TYR A 452 -19.43 -20.51 -1.00
CA TYR A 452 -18.27 -21.40 -1.02
C TYR A 452 -18.44 -22.58 -0.05
N LYS A 453 -18.87 -22.29 1.19
CA LYS A 453 -19.20 -23.30 2.20
C LYS A 453 -20.20 -24.32 1.66
N ARG A 454 -21.25 -23.87 0.96
CA ARG A 454 -22.25 -24.77 0.36
C ARG A 454 -21.63 -25.68 -0.70
N VAL A 455 -20.77 -25.15 -1.57
CA VAL A 455 -20.08 -25.93 -2.61
C VAL A 455 -19.15 -26.98 -1.99
N LEU A 456 -18.39 -26.62 -0.96
CA LEU A 456 -17.51 -27.53 -0.23
C LEU A 456 -18.30 -28.68 0.43
N ALA A 457 -19.43 -28.37 1.06
CA ALA A 457 -20.28 -29.35 1.73
C ALA A 457 -20.85 -30.41 0.76
N GLN A 458 -21.09 -30.06 -0.50
CA GLN A 458 -21.58 -31.00 -1.52
C GLN A 458 -20.60 -32.14 -1.82
N ILE A 459 -19.31 -31.93 -1.55
CA ILE A 459 -18.28 -32.96 -1.69
C ILE A 459 -17.72 -33.41 -0.34
N GLY A 460 -18.44 -33.17 0.77
CA GLY A 460 -18.09 -33.67 2.09
C GLY A 460 -17.00 -32.91 2.84
N ILE A 461 -16.71 -31.65 2.47
CA ILE A 461 -15.77 -30.77 3.16
C ILE A 461 -16.54 -29.77 4.04
N THR A 462 -16.11 -29.60 5.30
CA THR A 462 -16.76 -28.66 6.23
C THR A 462 -15.98 -27.34 6.31
N LEU A 463 -16.68 -26.22 6.04
CA LEU A 463 -16.16 -24.87 6.27
C LEU A 463 -16.94 -24.18 7.39
N ASN A 464 -16.23 -23.75 8.43
CA ASN A 464 -16.79 -23.00 9.56
C ASN A 464 -16.48 -21.51 9.42
N PHE A 465 -17.51 -20.69 9.21
CA PHE A 465 -17.34 -19.24 9.20
C PHE A 465 -17.28 -18.71 10.65
N ARG A 466 -16.23 -17.96 10.99
CA ARG A 466 -16.01 -17.40 12.32
C ARG A 466 -15.81 -15.90 12.21
N ARG A 467 -16.80 -15.15 12.69
CA ARG A 467 -16.70 -13.69 12.82
C ARG A 467 -16.20 -13.31 14.20
N VAL A 468 -15.23 -12.41 14.26
CA VAL A 468 -14.68 -11.84 15.50
C VAL A 468 -14.59 -10.32 15.36
N ASP A 469 -14.39 -9.61 16.47
CA ASP A 469 -14.10 -8.17 16.42
C ASP A 469 -12.67 -7.92 15.90
N SER A 470 -12.40 -6.68 15.47
CA SER A 470 -11.12 -6.30 14.86
C SER A 470 -9.91 -6.54 15.77
N ALA A 471 -10.05 -6.37 17.09
CA ALA A 471 -8.95 -6.60 18.02
C ALA A 471 -8.63 -8.09 18.15
N GLN A 472 -9.66 -8.94 18.28
CA GLN A 472 -9.51 -10.39 18.25
C GLN A 472 -8.94 -10.88 16.91
N TYR A 473 -9.40 -10.32 15.78
CA TYR A 473 -8.89 -10.66 14.46
C TYR A 473 -7.37 -10.43 14.37
N MET A 474 -6.92 -9.23 14.74
CA MET A 474 -5.50 -8.88 14.71
C MET A 474 -4.66 -9.76 15.64
N ASN A 475 -5.15 -10.04 16.85
CA ASN A 475 -4.46 -10.93 17.79
C ASN A 475 -4.29 -12.35 17.22
N ARG A 476 -5.33 -12.90 16.58
CA ARG A 476 -5.28 -14.23 15.96
C ARG A 476 -4.41 -14.26 14.72
N LEU A 477 -4.45 -13.21 13.89
CA LEU A 477 -3.57 -13.08 12.73
C LEU A 477 -2.09 -13.06 13.16
N ASN A 478 -1.75 -12.25 14.17
CA ASN A 478 -0.39 -12.15 14.72
C ASN A 478 0.11 -13.46 15.33
N ALA A 479 -0.77 -14.20 16.00
CA ALA A 479 -0.47 -15.52 16.56
C ALA A 479 -0.53 -16.66 15.53
N ARG A 480 -0.87 -16.36 14.26
CA ARG A 480 -1.17 -17.35 13.21
C ARG A 480 -2.24 -18.38 13.63
N ASP A 481 -3.17 -17.97 14.48
CA ASP A 481 -4.31 -18.76 14.98
C ASP A 481 -5.55 -18.63 14.06
N TYR A 482 -5.40 -19.10 12.83
CA TYR A 482 -6.46 -19.20 11.83
C TYR A 482 -6.18 -20.39 10.92
N ASP A 483 -7.20 -20.91 10.24
CA ASP A 483 -7.00 -21.91 9.17
C ASP A 483 -6.99 -21.20 7.81
N MET A 484 -8.00 -20.37 7.55
CA MET A 484 -8.14 -19.52 6.37
C MET A 484 -8.56 -18.10 6.73
#